data_AF-A0A485B412-F1
#
_entry.id   AF-A0A485B412-F1
#
_cell.length_a   1.000
_cell.length_b   1.000
_cell.length_c   1.000
_cell.angle_alpha   90.00
_cell.angle_beta   90.00
_cell.angle_gamma   90.00
#
_symmetry.space_group_name_H-M   'P 1'
#
loop_
_entity.id
_entity.type
_entity.pdbx_description
1 polymer ?
#
loop_
_entity_poly.entity_id
_entity_poly.type
_entity_poly.pdbx_seq_one_letter_code
_entity_poly.pdbx_strand_id
1 'polypeptide(L)'
;MKKTLLAASAVVALSASFTAGAAENDKPQYLSDWWHQSVNVVGSYHTRFGPQIRNDTYLEYEAFAKKDWFDFYGYMDAPVFFGGNSTAKGIWNHGSPLFMEIEPRFSIDKLTNTDLSFGPFKEWYFANNYIYDMGRNASGRQSTWYMGLGTDIDTGLPMSLSLNVYAKYQWQNYGASNENEWDGYRFKVKYFVPLTDLWGGSLSYIGFTNFDWGSDLGDDNFYDQNGKHARTSNSIASQPHPGAELRALALLGSGSLLP
;
A
#
# COMPACT_ATOMS: atom_id res chain seq x y z
N MET A 1 -13.60 -14.16 -31.11
CA MET A 1 -14.29 -13.02 -30.45
C MET A 1 -13.45 -12.58 -29.26
N LYS A 2 -13.14 -11.28 -29.19
CA LYS A 2 -12.36 -10.62 -28.14
C LYS A 2 -13.04 -10.79 -26.77
N LYS A 3 -12.25 -11.02 -25.72
CA LYS A 3 -12.61 -10.63 -24.34
C LYS A 3 -11.38 -10.06 -23.66
N THR A 4 -11.04 -8.82 -24.02
CA THR A 4 -10.34 -7.92 -23.09
C THR A 4 -11.33 -7.57 -22.00
N LEU A 5 -11.29 -8.31 -20.88
CA LEU A 5 -12.03 -7.96 -19.67
C LEU A 5 -11.09 -7.14 -18.78
N LEU A 6 -11.51 -5.93 -18.47
CA LEU A 6 -10.84 -5.01 -17.56
C LEU A 6 -10.83 -5.62 -16.15
N ALA A 7 -9.65 -5.59 -15.51
CA ALA A 7 -9.49 -5.91 -14.10
C ALA A 7 -10.15 -4.81 -13.26
N ALA A 8 -11.02 -5.20 -12.34
CA ALA A 8 -11.57 -4.34 -11.31
C ALA A 8 -11.19 -4.94 -9.96
N SER A 9 -10.09 -4.47 -9.39
CA SER A 9 -9.78 -4.65 -7.98
C SER A 9 -10.30 -3.40 -7.27
N ALA A 10 -11.34 -3.57 -6.45
CA ALA A 10 -11.96 -2.48 -5.72
C ALA A 10 -11.12 -2.16 -4.49
N VAL A 11 -10.23 -1.18 -4.62
CA VAL A 11 -9.70 -0.44 -3.47
C VAL A 11 -10.60 0.79 -3.32
N VAL A 12 -11.40 0.82 -2.26
CA VAL A 12 -12.19 1.98 -1.87
C VAL A 12 -11.41 2.67 -0.76
N ALA A 13 -10.44 3.50 -1.14
CA ALA A 13 -9.75 4.37 -0.20
C ALA A 13 -9.42 5.75 -0.82
N LEU A 14 -10.19 6.74 -0.35
CA LEU A 14 -9.88 8.16 -0.13
C LEU A 14 -10.03 9.15 -1.30
N SER A 15 -11.10 9.95 -1.21
CA SER A 15 -11.13 11.36 -1.64
C SER A 15 -11.35 12.28 -0.45
N ALA A 16 -10.33 12.48 0.38
CA ALA A 16 -10.28 13.62 1.29
C ALA A 16 -9.45 14.74 0.65
N SER A 17 -10.12 15.61 -0.11
CA SER A 17 -9.52 16.85 -0.60
C SER A 17 -9.30 17.78 0.57
N PHE A 18 -8.08 17.87 1.09
CA PHE A 18 -7.72 18.88 2.08
C PHE A 18 -7.19 20.13 1.38
N THR A 19 -8.02 21.15 1.29
CA THR A 19 -7.55 22.52 1.11
C THR A 19 -6.78 22.91 2.36
N ALA A 20 -5.48 23.16 2.23
CA ALA A 20 -4.66 23.72 3.29
C ALA A 20 -5.11 25.16 3.56
N GLY A 21 -6.11 25.32 4.44
CA GLY A 21 -6.47 26.59 5.03
C GLY A 21 -5.63 26.82 6.28
N ALA A 22 -4.65 27.71 6.20
CA ALA A 22 -4.01 28.26 7.38
C ALA A 22 -5.02 29.18 8.11
N ALA A 23 -5.76 28.66 9.08
CA ALA A 23 -6.41 29.45 10.14
C ALA A 23 -6.97 28.57 11.29
N GLU A 24 -6.59 28.96 12.51
CA GLU A 24 -7.21 28.75 13.82
C GLU A 24 -7.02 27.41 14.59
N ASN A 25 -6.20 27.54 15.65
CA ASN A 25 -5.84 26.60 16.71
C ASN A 25 -6.94 26.38 17.80
N ASP A 26 -8.23 26.30 17.48
CA ASP A 26 -9.27 26.22 18.54
C ASP A 26 -10.45 25.27 18.27
N LYS A 27 -10.33 24.34 17.32
CA LYS A 27 -11.31 23.24 17.16
C LYS A 27 -10.80 21.98 17.86
N PRO A 28 -11.65 21.27 18.62
CA PRO A 28 -11.28 19.95 19.13
C PRO A 28 -11.00 19.03 17.93
N GLN A 29 -9.76 18.54 17.83
CA GLN A 29 -9.38 17.57 16.82
C GLN A 29 -9.91 16.19 17.25
N TYR A 30 -10.79 15.61 16.46
CA TYR A 30 -11.25 14.24 16.66
C TYR A 30 -10.28 13.25 16.00
N LEU A 31 -10.27 12.01 16.48
CA LEU A 31 -9.45 10.95 15.87
C LEU A 31 -9.79 10.75 14.39
N SER A 32 -11.07 10.87 14.04
CA SER A 32 -11.57 10.74 12.66
C SER A 32 -11.10 11.85 11.72
N ASP A 33 -10.53 12.95 12.23
CA ASP A 33 -10.03 14.04 11.39
C ASP A 33 -8.73 13.66 10.70
N TRP A 34 -8.01 12.69 11.24
CA TRP A 34 -6.67 12.32 10.76
C TRP A 34 -6.39 10.83 10.72
N TRP A 35 -7.26 9.97 11.25
CA TRP A 35 -7.16 8.51 11.17
C TRP A 35 -8.41 7.92 10.52
N HIS A 36 -8.23 7.30 9.36
CA HIS A 36 -9.28 6.72 8.54
C HIS A 36 -9.08 5.21 8.41
N GLN A 37 -10.17 4.45 8.40
CA GLN A 37 -10.14 2.99 8.35
C GLN A 37 -11.14 2.48 7.31
N SER A 38 -10.81 1.37 6.65
CA SER A 38 -11.71 0.65 5.74
C SER A 38 -11.60 -0.86 5.94
N VAL A 39 -12.68 -1.57 5.62
CA VAL A 39 -12.69 -3.04 5.50
C VAL A 39 -13.21 -3.38 4.12
N ASN A 40 -12.39 -4.06 3.33
CA ASN A 40 -12.63 -4.33 1.92
C ASN A 40 -12.71 -5.83 1.65
N VAL A 41 -13.42 -6.19 0.58
CA VAL A 41 -13.32 -7.51 -0.05
C VAL A 41 -12.60 -7.35 -1.37
N VAL A 42 -11.44 -8.00 -1.51
CA VAL A 42 -10.57 -7.84 -2.67
C VAL A 42 -10.60 -9.09 -3.52
N GLY A 43 -10.75 -8.90 -4.83
CA GLY A 43 -10.54 -9.92 -5.85
C GLY A 43 -9.28 -9.61 -6.65
N SER A 44 -8.30 -10.51 -6.59
CA SER A 44 -7.06 -10.42 -7.35
C SER A 44 -7.04 -11.39 -8.53
N TYR A 45 -6.43 -10.97 -9.63
CA TYR A 45 -6.30 -11.78 -10.84
C TYR A 45 -4.91 -11.61 -11.41
N HIS A 46 -4.24 -12.74 -11.66
CA HIS A 46 -2.89 -12.80 -12.21
C HIS A 46 -1.80 -12.16 -11.32
N THR A 47 -1.90 -12.32 -10.00
CA THR A 47 -0.85 -11.91 -9.05
C THR A 47 0.45 -12.67 -9.32
N ARG A 48 1.60 -11.98 -9.23
CA ARG A 48 2.93 -12.49 -9.64
C ARG A 48 4.03 -12.32 -8.58
N PHE A 49 3.67 -12.16 -7.31
CA PHE A 49 4.67 -12.05 -6.24
C PHE A 49 5.37 -13.38 -5.94
N GLY A 50 4.70 -14.51 -6.21
CA GLY A 50 5.26 -15.86 -6.03
C GLY A 50 5.64 -16.52 -7.36
N PRO A 51 6.22 -17.74 -7.30
CA PRO A 51 6.68 -18.47 -8.48
C PRO A 51 5.55 -18.96 -9.40
N GLN A 52 4.30 -18.94 -8.93
CA GLN A 52 3.12 -19.33 -9.69
C GLN A 52 2.13 -18.18 -9.74
N ILE A 53 1.42 -18.07 -10.87
CA ILE A 53 0.31 -17.13 -11.01
C ILE A 53 -0.81 -17.51 -10.03
N ARG A 54 -1.37 -16.50 -9.36
CA ARG A 54 -2.45 -16.67 -8.39
C ARG A 54 -3.65 -15.78 -8.70
N ASN A 55 -4.83 -16.30 -8.36
CA ASN A 55 -6.08 -15.56 -8.30
C ASN A 55 -6.71 -15.86 -6.93
N ASP A 56 -6.86 -14.82 -6.11
CA ASP A 56 -7.29 -14.95 -4.72
C ASP A 56 -8.44 -13.97 -4.44
N THR A 57 -9.39 -14.37 -3.59
CA THR A 57 -10.37 -13.46 -2.98
C THR A 57 -10.18 -13.42 -1.47
N TYR A 58 -10.03 -12.22 -0.91
CA TYR A 58 -9.62 -12.03 0.48
C TYR A 58 -10.30 -10.85 1.14
N LEU A 59 -10.24 -10.84 2.47
CA LEU A 59 -10.63 -9.71 3.30
C LEU A 59 -9.40 -8.83 3.54
N GLU A 60 -9.56 -7.53 3.45
CA GLU A 60 -8.50 -6.54 3.67
C GLU A 60 -8.98 -5.49 4.68
N TYR A 61 -8.12 -5.09 5.59
CA TYR A 61 -8.29 -3.92 6.45
C TYR A 61 -7.27 -2.87 6.04
N GLU A 62 -7.72 -1.64 5.75
CA GLU A 62 -6.86 -0.51 5.43
C GLU A 62 -6.95 0.56 6.51
N ALA A 63 -5.83 1.23 6.75
CA ALA A 63 -5.75 2.42 7.57
C ALA A 63 -4.88 3.48 6.92
N PHE A 64 -5.35 4.72 6.96
CA PHE A 64 -4.62 5.89 6.48
C PHE A 64 -4.64 6.96 7.56
N ALA A 65 -3.51 7.61 7.77
CA ALA A 65 -3.44 8.74 8.67
C ALA A 65 -2.55 9.87 8.15
N LYS A 66 -2.97 11.11 8.45
CA LYS A 66 -2.17 12.31 8.21
C LYS A 66 -2.33 13.27 9.38
N LYS A 67 -1.32 13.31 10.23
CA LYS A 67 -1.16 14.27 11.32
C LYS A 67 0.04 15.17 11.00
N ASP A 68 0.10 16.34 11.62
CA ASP A 68 1.08 17.40 11.29
C ASP A 68 2.52 16.90 11.06
N TRP A 69 3.03 16.00 11.91
CA TRP A 69 4.39 15.48 11.86
C TRP A 69 4.50 14.04 11.34
N PHE A 70 3.38 13.42 10.98
CA PHE A 70 3.28 11.98 10.73
C PHE A 70 2.28 11.66 9.63
N ASP A 71 2.69 10.86 8.65
CA ASP A 71 1.75 10.19 7.77
C ASP A 71 1.93 8.67 7.79
N PHE A 72 0.84 7.99 7.47
CA PHE A 72 0.76 6.56 7.54
C PHE A 72 -0.21 6.06 6.49
N TYR A 73 0.19 4.98 5.85
CA TYR A 73 -0.72 4.10 5.15
C TYR A 73 -0.38 2.67 5.55
N GLY A 74 -1.37 1.81 5.66
CA GLY A 74 -1.11 0.39 5.85
C GLY A 74 -2.34 -0.44 5.58
N TYR A 75 -2.10 -1.69 5.19
CA TYR A 75 -3.15 -2.65 4.95
C TYR A 75 -2.77 -4.01 5.54
N MET A 76 -3.80 -4.80 5.84
CA MET A 76 -3.69 -6.16 6.32
C MET A 76 -4.67 -7.06 5.57
N ASP A 77 -4.14 -8.09 4.93
CA ASP A 77 -4.90 -9.09 4.20
C ASP A 77 -5.05 -10.36 5.03
N ALA A 78 -6.24 -10.95 5.00
CA ALA A 78 -6.48 -12.34 5.36
C ALA A 78 -6.65 -13.16 4.06
N PRO A 79 -5.58 -13.77 3.51
CA PRO A 79 -5.60 -14.30 2.15
C PRO A 79 -6.58 -15.47 2.00
N VAL A 80 -7.19 -15.60 0.81
CA VAL A 80 -8.09 -16.70 0.44
C VAL A 80 -9.28 -16.82 1.40
N PHE A 81 -9.75 -15.70 1.95
CA PHE A 81 -10.89 -15.69 2.87
C PHE A 81 -12.18 -16.19 2.20
N PHE A 82 -12.38 -15.84 0.92
CA PHE A 82 -13.58 -16.18 0.13
C PHE A 82 -13.31 -17.19 -1.00
N GLY A 83 -12.08 -17.67 -1.14
CA GLY A 83 -11.68 -18.65 -2.15
C GLY A 83 -10.59 -18.17 -3.11
N GLY A 84 -10.34 -18.95 -4.16
CA GLY A 84 -9.29 -18.70 -5.13
C GLY A 84 -9.15 -19.85 -6.13
N ASN A 85 -8.15 -19.77 -7.02
CA ASN A 85 -7.83 -20.86 -7.94
C ASN A 85 -7.08 -22.02 -7.23
N SER A 86 -6.70 -23.06 -7.97
CA SER A 86 -6.02 -24.24 -7.40
C SER A 86 -4.66 -23.96 -6.76
N THR A 87 -4.00 -22.85 -7.13
CA THR A 87 -2.71 -22.42 -6.57
C THR A 87 -2.86 -21.46 -5.39
N ALA A 88 -4.07 -20.96 -5.13
CA ALA A 88 -4.38 -20.05 -4.03
C ALA A 88 -4.13 -20.70 -2.66
N LYS A 89 -3.36 -20.02 -1.82
CA LYS A 89 -3.04 -20.42 -0.46
C LYS A 89 -3.25 -19.26 0.52
N GLY A 90 -3.94 -19.50 1.62
CA GLY A 90 -4.25 -18.51 2.63
C GLY A 90 -4.74 -19.10 3.94
N ILE A 91 -5.55 -18.32 4.66
CA ILE A 91 -5.92 -18.56 6.06
C ILE A 91 -6.62 -19.91 6.28
N TRP A 92 -7.37 -20.41 5.30
CA TRP A 92 -8.13 -21.66 5.43
C TRP A 92 -7.44 -22.90 4.87
N ASN A 93 -6.41 -22.77 4.02
CA ASN A 93 -5.91 -23.89 3.21
C ASN A 93 -4.37 -24.03 3.19
N HIS A 94 -3.75 -23.88 4.36
CA HIS A 94 -2.31 -24.07 4.59
C HIS A 94 -1.40 -23.01 3.95
N GLY A 95 -1.95 -21.83 3.59
CA GLY A 95 -1.15 -20.66 3.26
C GLY A 95 -0.96 -19.73 4.45
N SER A 96 -0.38 -18.57 4.17
CA SER A 96 -0.24 -17.54 5.18
C SER A 96 -1.61 -17.08 5.69
N PRO A 97 -1.82 -17.05 7.01
CA PRO A 97 -3.04 -16.52 7.61
C PRO A 97 -3.15 -14.99 7.56
N LEU A 98 -2.04 -14.27 7.42
CA LEU A 98 -2.00 -12.81 7.49
C LEU A 98 -0.83 -12.28 6.67
N PHE A 99 -1.11 -11.28 5.84
CA PHE A 99 -0.11 -10.45 5.18
C PHE A 99 -0.37 -8.98 5.54
N MET A 100 0.67 -8.19 5.76
CA MET A 100 0.53 -6.76 6.02
C MET A 100 1.68 -5.95 5.42
N GLU A 101 1.38 -4.73 5.03
CA GLU A 101 2.37 -3.71 4.67
C GLU A 101 1.99 -2.40 5.37
N ILE A 102 2.98 -1.71 5.94
CA ILE A 102 2.81 -0.41 6.58
C ILE A 102 3.86 0.59 6.07
N GLU A 103 3.44 1.83 5.90
CA GLU A 103 4.23 2.94 5.37
C GLU A 103 4.21 4.16 6.31
N PRO A 104 4.78 4.07 7.53
CA PRO A 104 4.90 5.24 8.39
C PRO A 104 6.01 6.17 7.86
N ARG A 105 5.69 7.46 7.69
CA ARG A 105 6.68 8.51 7.44
C ARG A 105 6.60 9.60 8.50
N PHE A 106 7.76 10.03 8.95
CA PHE A 106 7.91 11.04 9.99
C PHE A 106 8.52 12.30 9.39
N SER A 107 7.84 13.44 9.52
CA SER A 107 8.33 14.70 8.95
C SER A 107 9.61 15.16 9.65
N ILE A 108 10.69 15.25 8.88
CA ILE A 108 11.97 15.78 9.37
C ILE A 108 11.80 17.27 9.64
N ASP A 109 11.10 18.00 8.76
CA ASP A 109 10.82 19.43 8.91
C ASP A 109 10.14 19.74 10.25
N LYS A 110 9.06 19.00 10.58
CA LYS A 110 8.34 19.22 11.84
C LYS A 110 9.12 18.76 13.06
N LEU A 111 9.82 17.61 12.98
CA LEU A 111 10.59 17.09 14.10
C LEU A 111 11.83 17.93 14.40
N THR A 112 12.45 18.53 13.39
CA THR A 112 13.60 19.44 13.54
C THR A 112 13.20 20.91 13.68
N ASN A 113 11.91 21.21 13.54
CA ASN A 113 11.34 22.56 13.51
C ASN A 113 12.11 23.50 12.55
N THR A 114 12.50 22.96 11.41
CA THR A 114 13.28 23.66 10.37
C THR A 114 12.58 23.46 9.05
N ASP A 115 12.38 24.53 8.30
CA ASP A 115 11.86 24.45 6.93
C ASP A 115 12.97 23.94 6.00
N LEU A 116 12.82 22.71 5.52
CA LEU A 116 13.74 22.05 4.59
C LEU A 116 13.20 22.05 3.16
N SER A 117 12.11 22.79 2.91
CA SER A 117 11.56 22.92 1.57
C SER A 117 12.57 23.57 0.61
N PHE A 118 12.60 23.07 -0.62
CA PHE A 118 13.49 23.58 -1.65
C PHE A 118 12.91 23.32 -3.03
N GLY A 119 12.67 24.37 -3.81
CA GLY A 119 12.08 24.24 -5.15
C GLY A 119 10.75 23.46 -5.10
N PRO A 120 10.58 22.37 -5.88
CA PRO A 120 9.36 21.58 -5.85
C PRO A 120 9.27 20.61 -4.65
N PHE A 121 10.31 20.47 -3.83
CA PHE A 121 10.31 19.58 -2.67
C PHE A 121 9.68 20.30 -1.48
N LYS A 122 8.47 19.87 -1.08
CA LYS A 122 7.65 20.58 -0.08
C LYS A 122 8.07 20.26 1.36
N GLU A 123 8.39 19.01 1.62
CA GLU A 123 8.61 18.47 2.95
C GLU A 123 9.40 17.17 2.84
N TRP A 124 10.33 16.94 3.79
CA TRP A 124 11.18 15.76 3.85
C TRP A 124 10.79 14.85 5.00
N TYR A 125 10.93 13.55 4.78
CA TYR A 125 10.47 12.54 5.73
C TYR A 125 11.51 11.46 5.98
N PHE A 126 11.60 11.01 7.22
CA PHE A 126 12.13 9.68 7.49
C PHE A 126 11.04 8.66 7.12
N ALA A 127 11.22 8.02 5.98
CA ALA A 127 10.23 7.15 5.36
C ALA A 127 10.53 5.69 5.65
N ASN A 128 9.51 4.93 6.00
CA ASN A 128 9.59 3.49 6.22
C ASN A 128 8.58 2.78 5.33
N ASN A 129 8.91 1.58 4.89
CA ASN A 129 7.99 0.62 4.33
C ASN A 129 8.31 -0.75 4.92
N TYR A 130 7.43 -1.28 5.75
CA TYR A 130 7.60 -2.56 6.41
C TYR A 130 6.56 -3.55 5.92
N ILE A 131 7.03 -4.70 5.43
CA ILE A 131 6.20 -5.78 4.90
C ILE A 131 6.38 -6.99 5.80
N TYR A 132 5.27 -7.58 6.20
CA TYR A 132 5.25 -8.77 7.04
C TYR A 132 4.24 -9.78 6.50
N ASP A 133 4.74 -10.97 6.22
CA ASP A 133 3.93 -12.14 5.92
C ASP A 133 4.10 -13.14 7.07
N MET A 134 3.01 -13.42 7.79
CA MET A 134 3.07 -14.24 9.00
C MET A 134 3.54 -15.67 8.71
N GLY A 135 3.13 -16.22 7.57
CA GLY A 135 3.35 -17.61 7.23
C GLY A 135 2.77 -18.59 8.25
N ARG A 136 2.99 -19.88 8.01
CA ARG A 136 2.67 -20.95 8.99
C ARG A 136 3.91 -21.66 9.53
N ASN A 137 5.08 -21.37 8.97
CA ASN A 137 6.34 -22.00 9.28
C ASN A 137 7.51 -21.11 8.82
N ALA A 138 8.74 -21.55 9.10
CA ALA A 138 9.95 -20.81 8.76
C ALA A 138 10.07 -20.49 7.26
N SER A 139 9.79 -21.47 6.39
CA SER A 139 9.85 -21.33 4.94
C SER A 139 8.68 -20.55 4.32
N GLY A 140 7.68 -20.17 5.11
CA GLY A 140 6.43 -19.60 4.63
C GLY A 140 6.19 -18.16 5.07
N ARG A 141 7.15 -17.51 5.72
CA ARG A 141 7.02 -16.17 6.30
C ARG A 141 8.02 -15.18 5.71
N GLN A 142 7.68 -13.90 5.80
CA GLN A 142 8.50 -12.79 5.36
C GLN A 142 8.49 -11.67 6.39
N SER A 143 9.64 -11.00 6.58
CA SER A 143 9.73 -9.73 7.30
C SER A 143 10.80 -8.88 6.63
N THR A 144 10.37 -7.77 6.03
CA THR A 144 11.22 -6.90 5.22
C THR A 144 11.03 -5.46 5.68
N TRP A 145 12.12 -4.77 6.03
CA TRP A 145 12.07 -3.37 6.42
C TRP A 145 12.89 -2.50 5.48
N TYR A 146 12.18 -1.67 4.73
CA TYR A 146 12.72 -0.56 3.98
C TYR A 146 12.71 0.71 4.84
N MET A 147 13.85 1.38 4.94
CA MET A 147 13.98 2.66 5.63
C MET A 147 14.83 3.64 4.82
N GLY A 148 14.46 4.92 4.82
CA GLY A 148 15.21 5.94 4.09
C GLY A 148 14.55 7.30 4.05
N LEU A 149 14.73 8.01 2.95
CA LEU A 149 14.33 9.40 2.78
C LEU A 149 13.11 9.49 1.85
N GLY A 150 12.08 10.18 2.31
CA GLY A 150 10.88 10.50 1.56
C GLY A 150 10.72 12.00 1.34
N THR A 151 9.93 12.36 0.33
CA THR A 151 9.54 13.74 0.06
C THR A 151 8.16 13.80 -0.58
N ASP A 152 7.46 14.91 -0.36
CA ASP A 152 6.28 15.28 -1.15
C ASP A 152 6.65 16.39 -2.15
N ILE A 153 6.09 16.29 -3.36
CA ILE A 153 6.43 17.16 -4.50
C ILE A 153 5.27 18.09 -4.82
N ASP A 154 5.56 19.38 -4.93
CA ASP A 154 4.66 20.35 -5.56
C ASP A 154 4.83 20.26 -7.08
N THR A 155 3.80 19.73 -7.73
CA THR A 155 3.78 19.58 -9.19
C THR A 155 3.21 20.81 -9.89
N GLY A 156 2.60 21.75 -9.17
CA GLY A 156 1.78 22.82 -9.74
C GLY A 156 0.47 22.34 -10.40
N LEU A 157 0.14 21.04 -10.29
CA LEU A 157 -1.05 20.41 -10.83
C LEU A 157 -2.00 20.01 -9.69
N PRO A 158 -3.30 19.78 -9.97
CA PRO A 158 -4.25 19.27 -8.98
C PRO A 158 -3.99 17.78 -8.70
N MET A 159 -2.82 17.44 -8.17
CA MET A 159 -2.44 16.08 -7.79
C MET A 159 -1.48 16.10 -6.61
N SER A 160 -1.42 14.97 -5.90
CA SER A 160 -0.37 14.71 -4.92
C SER A 160 0.66 13.77 -5.52
N LEU A 161 1.94 14.03 -5.27
CA LEU A 161 3.06 13.20 -5.69
C LEU A 161 4.04 13.03 -4.53
N SER A 162 4.36 11.79 -4.20
CA SER A 162 5.32 11.43 -3.17
C SER A 162 6.39 10.50 -3.76
N LEU A 163 7.64 10.77 -3.39
CA LEU A 163 8.81 10.01 -3.80
C LEU A 163 9.56 9.53 -2.56
N ASN A 164 10.03 8.29 -2.55
CA ASN A 164 10.78 7.76 -1.42
C ASN A 164 11.90 6.84 -1.91
N VAL A 165 13.07 6.91 -1.28
CA VAL A 165 14.20 6.02 -1.50
C VAL A 165 14.54 5.30 -0.20
N TYR A 166 14.84 4.02 -0.27
CA TYR A 166 15.07 3.18 0.90
C TYR A 166 16.26 2.24 0.72
N ALA A 167 16.95 1.96 1.81
CA ALA A 167 17.74 0.74 1.98
C ALA A 167 16.89 -0.32 2.70
N LYS A 168 17.18 -1.60 2.45
CA LYS A 168 16.38 -2.72 2.96
C LYS A 168 17.19 -3.60 3.90
N TYR A 169 16.66 -3.86 5.09
CA TYR A 169 17.07 -5.01 5.89
C TYR A 169 16.05 -6.14 5.69
N GLN A 170 16.54 -7.30 5.26
CA GLN A 170 15.73 -8.49 5.04
C GLN A 170 15.89 -9.42 6.24
N TRP A 171 14.80 -9.73 6.95
CA TRP A 171 14.79 -10.84 7.91
C TRP A 171 14.35 -12.11 7.18
N GLN A 172 13.25 -12.74 7.58
CA GLN A 172 12.74 -13.91 6.88
C GLN A 172 12.27 -13.52 5.48
N ASN A 173 12.47 -14.41 4.52
CA ASN A 173 12.13 -14.26 3.11
C ASN A 173 11.87 -15.64 2.49
N TYR A 174 10.95 -16.40 3.08
CA TYR A 174 10.57 -17.73 2.58
C TYR A 174 11.75 -18.72 2.43
N GLY A 175 12.80 -18.58 3.26
CA GLY A 175 14.02 -19.39 3.18
C GLY A 175 14.93 -19.02 2.01
N ALA A 176 14.88 -17.77 1.54
CA ALA A 176 15.81 -17.28 0.54
C ALA A 176 17.24 -17.08 1.10
N SER A 177 18.22 -16.92 0.21
CA SER A 177 19.62 -16.77 0.64
C SER A 177 19.87 -15.42 1.31
N ASN A 178 19.15 -14.39 0.88
CA ASN A 178 19.27 -13.02 1.35
C ASN A 178 18.62 -12.76 2.73
N GLU A 179 18.37 -13.81 3.51
CA GLU A 179 17.76 -13.67 4.83
C GLU A 179 18.80 -13.14 5.84
N ASN A 180 18.35 -12.24 6.71
CA ASN A 180 19.13 -11.69 7.83
C ASN A 180 20.31 -10.80 7.43
N GLU A 181 20.15 -10.00 6.37
CA GLU A 181 21.16 -9.04 5.93
C GLU A 181 20.58 -7.77 5.31
N TRP A 182 21.47 -6.81 5.04
CA TRP A 182 21.17 -5.62 4.24
C TRP A 182 21.24 -5.98 2.77
N ASP A 183 20.12 -5.93 2.07
CA ASP A 183 20.02 -6.46 0.71
C ASP A 183 19.17 -5.54 -0.20
N GLY A 184 19.84 -4.78 -1.05
CA GLY A 184 19.19 -3.93 -2.05
C GLY A 184 18.45 -2.70 -1.52
N TYR A 185 17.83 -2.01 -2.47
CA TYR A 185 17.23 -0.70 -2.31
C TYR A 185 15.86 -0.66 -2.99
N ARG A 186 15.03 0.32 -2.59
CA ARG A 186 13.74 0.60 -3.21
C ARG A 186 13.60 2.08 -3.53
N PHE A 187 13.02 2.37 -4.68
CA PHE A 187 12.47 3.68 -5.03
C PHE A 187 10.97 3.53 -5.20
N LYS A 188 10.19 4.26 -4.41
CA LYS A 188 8.73 4.24 -4.45
C LYS A 188 8.23 5.58 -4.96
N VAL A 189 7.44 5.53 -6.03
CA VAL A 189 6.67 6.66 -6.54
C VAL A 189 5.21 6.40 -6.25
N LYS A 190 4.50 7.38 -5.67
CA LYS A 190 3.05 7.31 -5.43
C LYS A 190 2.41 8.63 -5.80
N TYR A 191 1.28 8.58 -6.50
CA TYR A 191 0.53 9.77 -6.87
C TYR A 191 -0.98 9.55 -6.75
N PHE A 192 -1.69 10.64 -6.45
CA PHE A 192 -3.15 10.70 -6.34
C PHE A 192 -3.66 11.85 -7.20
N VAL A 193 -4.66 11.56 -8.04
CA VAL A 193 -5.27 12.52 -8.96
C VAL A 193 -6.80 12.47 -8.78
N PRO A 194 -7.43 13.51 -8.21
CA PRO A 194 -8.89 13.63 -8.25
C PRO A 194 -9.35 13.84 -9.69
N LEU A 195 -10.41 13.15 -10.11
CA LEU A 195 -10.89 13.20 -11.51
C LEU A 195 -12.21 13.97 -11.63
N THR A 196 -13.31 13.41 -11.14
CA THR A 196 -14.67 13.96 -11.30
C THR A 196 -15.62 13.32 -10.30
N ASP A 197 -16.80 13.89 -10.13
CA ASP A 197 -17.91 13.14 -9.54
C ASP A 197 -18.54 12.20 -10.60
N LEU A 198 -18.91 11.00 -10.16
CA LEU A 198 -19.56 9.98 -10.98
C LEU A 198 -20.57 9.20 -10.11
N TRP A 199 -21.83 9.12 -10.55
CA TRP A 199 -22.91 8.37 -9.88
C TRP A 199 -23.14 8.71 -8.40
N GLY A 200 -23.01 10.00 -8.04
CA GLY A 200 -23.18 10.47 -6.66
C GLY A 200 -21.97 10.20 -5.76
N GLY A 201 -20.87 9.72 -6.34
CA GLY A 201 -19.59 9.52 -5.69
C GLY A 201 -18.48 10.35 -6.30
N SER A 202 -17.32 10.38 -5.64
CA SER A 202 -16.12 11.01 -6.17
C SER A 202 -15.19 9.96 -6.76
N LEU A 203 -14.83 10.16 -8.03
CA LEU A 203 -13.91 9.34 -8.80
C LEU A 203 -12.52 9.94 -8.75
N SER A 204 -11.54 9.12 -8.40
CA SER A 204 -10.13 9.47 -8.33
C SER A 204 -9.25 8.38 -8.93
N TYR A 205 -7.99 8.72 -9.17
CA TYR A 205 -6.98 7.80 -9.67
C TYR A 205 -5.77 7.79 -8.74
N ILE A 206 -5.39 6.60 -8.29
CA ILE A 206 -4.19 6.36 -7.49
C ILE A 206 -3.27 5.47 -8.30
N GLY A 207 -1.98 5.82 -8.32
CA GLY A 207 -0.97 4.95 -8.88
C GLY A 207 0.28 4.95 -8.02
N PHE A 208 0.89 3.79 -7.91
CA PHE A 208 2.22 3.69 -7.34
C PHE A 208 3.06 2.62 -8.02
N THR A 209 4.37 2.80 -7.95
CA THR A 209 5.36 1.86 -8.45
C THR A 209 6.50 1.74 -7.45
N ASN A 210 6.84 0.48 -7.14
CA ASN A 210 8.07 0.11 -6.45
C ASN A 210 9.09 -0.35 -7.49
N PHE A 211 10.25 0.29 -7.48
CA PHE A 211 11.45 -0.13 -8.21
C PHE A 211 12.45 -0.67 -7.20
N ASP A 212 12.69 -1.98 -7.23
CA ASP A 212 13.65 -2.63 -6.35
C ASP A 212 14.90 -3.00 -7.14
N TRP A 213 16.08 -2.73 -6.60
CA TRP A 213 17.34 -3.05 -7.27
C TRP A 213 18.47 -3.35 -6.28
N GLY A 214 19.54 -3.92 -6.82
CA GLY A 214 20.78 -4.14 -6.07
C GLY A 214 20.67 -5.24 -5.03
N SER A 215 19.69 -6.14 -5.18
CA SER A 215 19.62 -7.35 -4.37
C SER A 215 20.60 -8.41 -4.87
N ASP A 216 21.16 -9.21 -3.98
CA ASP A 216 22.03 -10.34 -4.32
C ASP A 216 21.26 -11.64 -4.65
N LEU A 217 19.93 -11.66 -4.47
CA LEU A 217 19.09 -12.83 -4.76
C LEU A 217 19.25 -13.38 -6.18
N GLY A 218 19.59 -12.52 -7.14
CA GLY A 218 19.85 -12.92 -8.52
C GLY A 218 21.12 -13.77 -8.70
N ASP A 219 22.06 -13.70 -7.76
CA ASP A 219 23.33 -14.43 -7.82
C ASP A 219 23.17 -15.90 -7.38
N ASP A 220 22.06 -16.23 -6.73
CA ASP A 220 21.71 -17.60 -6.36
C ASP A 220 21.40 -18.46 -7.58
N ASN A 221 21.85 -19.71 -7.62
CA ASN A 221 21.40 -20.68 -8.63
C ASN A 221 20.03 -21.33 -8.28
N PHE A 222 19.01 -20.51 -8.02
CA PHE A 222 17.65 -21.00 -7.75
C PHE A 222 16.82 -21.11 -9.04
N TYR A 223 16.35 -22.32 -9.35
CA TYR A 223 15.52 -22.60 -10.53
C TYR A 223 14.08 -22.93 -10.15
N ASP A 224 13.13 -22.42 -10.95
CA ASP A 224 11.72 -22.80 -10.86
C ASP A 224 11.48 -24.22 -11.39
N GLN A 225 10.23 -24.69 -11.29
CA GLN A 225 9.84 -26.02 -11.79
C GLN A 225 9.99 -26.19 -13.31
N ASN A 226 10.24 -25.11 -14.06
CA ASN A 226 10.45 -25.09 -15.50
C ASN A 226 11.94 -24.92 -15.87
N GLY A 227 12.85 -24.97 -14.89
CA GLY A 227 14.29 -24.80 -15.10
C GLY A 227 14.70 -23.36 -15.43
N LYS A 228 13.85 -22.37 -15.14
CA LYS A 228 14.18 -20.95 -15.27
C LYS A 228 14.71 -20.43 -13.96
N HIS A 229 15.72 -19.57 -14.03
CA HIS A 229 16.17 -18.83 -12.86
C HIS A 229 14.99 -18.01 -12.29
N ALA A 230 14.64 -18.28 -11.02
CA ALA A 230 13.38 -17.78 -10.44
C ALA A 230 13.57 -16.59 -9.50
N ARG A 231 14.81 -16.15 -9.29
CA ARG A 231 15.16 -15.02 -8.43
C ARG A 231 15.78 -13.91 -9.26
N THR A 232 15.65 -12.68 -8.81
CA THR A 232 16.17 -11.53 -9.57
C THR A 232 16.70 -10.49 -8.59
N SER A 233 17.83 -9.89 -8.95
CA SER A 233 18.41 -8.75 -8.24
C SER A 233 17.56 -7.49 -8.33
N ASN A 234 16.69 -7.42 -9.35
CA ASN A 234 15.90 -6.24 -9.69
C ASN A 234 14.45 -6.60 -9.95
N SER A 235 13.51 -5.78 -9.49
CA SER A 235 12.09 -5.96 -9.75
C SER A 235 11.34 -4.64 -9.89
N ILE A 236 10.22 -4.67 -10.63
CA ILE A 236 9.31 -3.54 -10.75
C ILE A 236 7.91 -4.05 -10.45
N ALA A 237 7.26 -3.46 -9.46
CA ALA A 237 5.87 -3.73 -9.12
C ALA A 237 5.07 -2.43 -9.22
N SER A 238 4.12 -2.39 -10.15
CA SER A 238 3.22 -1.25 -10.35
C SER A 238 1.79 -1.68 -10.09
N GLN A 239 1.03 -0.84 -9.39
CA GLN A 239 -0.39 -1.05 -9.18
C GLN A 239 -1.17 0.23 -9.50
N PRO A 240 -1.90 0.27 -10.63
CA PRO A 240 -2.85 1.33 -10.94
C PRO A 240 -4.23 1.03 -10.32
N HIS A 241 -4.81 2.01 -9.64
CA HIS A 241 -6.10 1.88 -8.96
C HIS A 241 -7.06 3.00 -9.38
N PRO A 242 -8.17 2.69 -10.06
CA PRO A 242 -9.32 3.60 -10.10
C PRO A 242 -10.07 3.52 -8.77
N GLY A 243 -10.10 4.63 -8.02
CA GLY A 243 -10.87 4.73 -6.77
C GLY A 243 -12.23 5.37 -7.03
N ALA A 244 -13.31 4.75 -6.57
CA ALA A 244 -14.66 5.32 -6.61
C ALA A 244 -15.33 5.22 -5.24
N GLU A 245 -15.69 6.36 -4.65
CA GLU A 245 -16.38 6.41 -3.36
C GLU A 245 -17.87 6.71 -3.59
N LEU A 246 -18.77 5.71 -3.47
CA LEU A 246 -20.21 5.96 -3.56
C LEU A 246 -20.72 6.52 -2.23
N ARG A 247 -21.24 7.76 -2.21
CA ARG A 247 -22.00 8.25 -1.05
C ARG A 247 -23.36 7.56 -1.01
N ALA A 248 -23.41 6.35 -0.47
CA ALA A 248 -24.68 5.76 -0.06
C ALA A 248 -25.22 6.61 1.09
N LEU A 249 -26.29 7.36 0.83
CA LEU A 249 -27.09 8.01 1.86
C LEU A 249 -27.60 6.90 2.77
N ALA A 250 -26.94 6.69 3.92
CA ALA A 250 -27.49 5.85 4.97
C ALA A 250 -28.75 6.55 5.50
N LEU A 251 -29.90 6.22 4.91
CA LEU A 251 -31.19 6.32 5.57
C LEU A 251 -31.17 5.36 6.77
N LEU A 252 -30.47 5.75 7.83
CA LEU A 252 -30.80 5.30 9.16
C LEU A 252 -32.13 5.98 9.49
N GLY A 253 -33.21 5.24 9.25
CA GLY A 253 -34.54 5.63 9.68
C GLY A 253 -34.49 5.93 11.18
N SER A 254 -34.57 7.21 11.52
CA SER A 254 -35.02 7.66 12.83
C SER A 254 -36.50 7.29 12.94
N GLY A 255 -36.77 6.01 13.18
CA GLY A 255 -38.04 5.55 13.69
C GLY A 255 -38.18 6.11 15.10
N SER A 256 -38.85 7.24 15.21
CA SER A 256 -39.38 7.79 16.45
C SER A 256 -40.29 6.75 17.10
N LEU A 257 -39.82 6.17 18.20
CA LEU A 257 -40.68 5.48 19.16
C LEU A 257 -41.28 6.51 20.12
N LEU A 258 -42.59 6.72 19.94
CA LEU A 258 -43.61 7.08 20.94
C LEU A 258 -43.68 8.56 21.40
N PRO A 259 -44.86 9.06 21.82
CA PRO A 259 -46.07 8.35 22.28
C PRO A 259 -47.11 7.99 21.21
#